data_AF-A0A7W5TN91-F1
#
_entry.id   AF-A0A7W5TN91-F1
#
_cell.length_a   1.000
_cell.length_b   1.000
_cell.length_c   1.000
_cell.angle_alpha   90.00
_cell.angle_beta   90.00
_cell.angle_gamma   90.00
#
_symmetry.space_group_name_H-M   'P 1'
#
loop_
_entity.id
_entity.type
_entity.pdbx_description
1 polymer ?
#
loop_
_entity_poly.entity_id
_entity_poly.type
_entity_poly.pdbx_seq_one_letter_code
_entity_poly.pdbx_strand_id
1 'polypeptide(L)'
;MSITRSTLGRMSAERRESVLRSLASMLQYSAGVAKLQQYPSWNEMEVLASELLQNAAAAAQESPEATETIVAQAIRLLSDFELRHPSGDFSYH
;
A
#
# COMPACT_ATOMS: atom_id res chain seq x y z
N MET A 1 17.46 10.23 2.16
CA MET A 1 17.79 9.22 3.18
C MET A 1 16.61 8.27 3.31
N SER A 2 16.76 7.03 2.83
CA SER A 2 15.70 6.03 2.69
C SER A 2 15.44 5.31 4.01
N ILE A 3 14.50 5.82 4.82
CA ILE A 3 14.09 5.21 6.10
C ILE A 3 13.47 3.80 5.89
N THR A 4 12.93 3.55 4.69
CA THR A 4 12.36 2.26 4.26
C THR A 4 13.42 1.18 4.03
N ARG A 5 14.58 1.53 3.46
CA ARG A 5 15.65 0.57 3.09
C ARG A 5 16.20 -0.21 4.28
N SER A 6 16.19 0.43 5.44
CA SER A 6 16.69 -0.17 6.67
C SER A 6 15.64 -1.03 7.35
N THR A 7 14.34 -0.77 7.17
CA THR A 7 13.30 -1.30 8.05
C THR A 7 12.71 -2.60 7.53
N LEU A 8 12.44 -2.70 6.21
CA LEU A 8 11.92 -3.93 5.60
C LEU A 8 12.99 -5.03 5.53
N GLY A 9 14.23 -4.68 5.20
CA GLY A 9 15.35 -5.63 5.21
C GLY A 9 15.66 -6.23 6.59
N ARG A 10 15.33 -5.54 7.68
CA ARG A 10 15.47 -6.04 9.06
C ARG A 10 14.28 -6.87 9.55
N MET A 11 13.15 -6.85 8.84
CA MET A 11 11.96 -7.63 9.19
C MET A 11 12.12 -9.09 8.79
N SER A 12 11.52 -9.99 9.59
CA SER A 12 11.27 -11.37 9.16
C SER A 12 10.33 -11.39 7.95
N ALA A 13 10.39 -12.46 7.14
CA ALA A 13 9.49 -12.64 6.01
C ALA A 13 8.01 -12.58 6.45
N GLU A 14 7.66 -13.20 7.57
CA GLU A 14 6.30 -13.14 8.15
C GLU A 14 5.85 -11.71 8.44
N ARG A 15 6.74 -10.88 8.98
CA ARG A 15 6.42 -9.47 9.27
C ARG A 15 6.29 -8.65 8.00
N ARG A 16 7.13 -8.91 6.99
CA ARG A 16 6.99 -8.28 5.66
C ARG A 16 5.67 -8.66 5.01
N GLU A 17 5.31 -9.94 5.03
CA GLU A 17 4.03 -10.42 4.52
C GLU A 17 2.85 -9.72 5.20
N SER A 18 2.86 -9.63 6.53
CA SER A 18 1.83 -8.93 7.28
C SER A 18 1.69 -7.46 6.84
N VAL A 19 2.81 -6.76 6.64
CA VAL A 19 2.81 -5.36 6.14
C VAL A 19 2.23 -5.29 4.73
N LEU A 20 2.65 -6.18 3.83
CA LEU A 20 2.16 -6.23 2.45
C LEU A 20 0.64 -6.49 2.40
N ARG A 21 0.13 -7.41 3.23
CA ARG A 21 -1.31 -7.68 3.34
C ARG A 21 -2.07 -6.47 3.88
N SER A 22 -1.54 -5.77 4.89
CA SER A 22 -2.16 -4.54 5.40
C SER A 22 -2.21 -3.44 4.34
N LEU A 23 -1.14 -3.25 3.57
CA LEU A 23 -1.12 -2.31 2.45
C LEU A 23 -2.16 -2.68 1.38
N ALA A 24 -2.26 -3.96 1.05
CA ALA A 24 -3.24 -4.45 0.08
C ALA A 24 -4.67 -4.14 0.51
N SER A 25 -5.02 -4.38 1.78
CA SER A 25 -6.33 -4.06 2.32
C SER A 25 -6.64 -2.55 2.27
N MET A 26 -5.67 -1.70 2.59
CA MET A 26 -5.83 -0.24 2.50
C MET A 26 -6.03 0.20 1.04
N LEU A 27 -5.23 -0.32 0.11
CA LEU A 27 -5.39 -0.04 -1.32
C LEU A 27 -6.75 -0.49 -1.84
N GLN A 28 -7.23 -1.68 -1.45
CA GLN A 28 -8.54 -2.18 -1.85
C GLN A 28 -9.67 -1.25 -1.37
N TYR A 29 -9.59 -0.80 -0.12
CA TYR A 29 -10.56 0.14 0.45
C TYR A 29 -10.53 1.48 -0.30
N SER A 30 -9.35 2.09 -0.44
CA SER A 30 -9.18 3.37 -1.13
C SER A 30 -9.58 3.29 -2.61
N ALA A 31 -9.31 2.16 -3.29
CA ALA A 31 -9.78 1.91 -4.64
C ALA A 31 -11.31 1.93 -4.72
N GLY A 32 -12.00 1.29 -3.77
CA GLY A 32 -13.47 1.30 -3.69
C GLY A 32 -14.03 2.72 -3.54
N VAL A 33 -13.44 3.52 -2.65
CA VAL A 33 -13.85 4.93 -2.47
C VAL A 33 -13.54 5.76 -3.72
N ALA A 34 -12.34 5.64 -4.28
CA ALA A 34 -11.92 6.33 -5.50
C ALA A 34 -12.82 5.99 -6.68
N LYS A 35 -13.22 4.72 -6.83
CA LYS A 35 -14.11 4.24 -7.90
C LYS A 35 -15.50 4.86 -7.80
N LEU A 36 -16.06 4.94 -6.59
CA LEU A 36 -17.34 5.62 -6.35
C LEU A 36 -17.27 7.11 -6.69
N GLN A 37 -16.13 7.74 -6.43
CA GLN A 37 -15.89 9.15 -6.71
C GLN A 37 -15.31 9.42 -8.12
N GLN A 38 -15.22 8.39 -8.97
CA GLN A 38 -14.68 8.45 -10.34
C GLN A 38 -13.24 8.97 -10.45
N TYR A 39 -12.42 8.72 -9.43
CA TYR A 39 -11.00 9.13 -9.40
C TYR A 39 -10.14 8.23 -10.28
N PRO A 40 -9.40 8.77 -11.27
CA PRO A 40 -8.70 7.95 -12.27
C PRO A 40 -7.73 6.90 -11.71
N SER A 41 -7.14 7.13 -10.53
CA SER A 41 -6.20 6.23 -9.87
C SER A 41 -6.86 5.01 -9.21
N TRP A 42 -8.20 4.89 -9.22
CA TRP A 42 -8.90 3.76 -8.61
C TRP A 42 -8.42 2.42 -9.16
N ASN A 43 -8.14 2.35 -10.47
CA ASN A 43 -7.73 1.13 -11.14
C ASN A 43 -6.31 0.71 -10.72
N GLU A 44 -5.39 1.66 -10.60
CA GLU A 44 -4.02 1.37 -10.16
C GLU A 44 -3.99 0.83 -8.72
N MET A 45 -4.84 1.37 -7.84
CA MET A 45 -4.99 0.87 -6.47
C MET A 45 -5.62 -0.53 -6.44
N GLU A 46 -6.65 -0.80 -7.25
CA GLU A 46 -7.34 -2.10 -7.30
C GLU A 46 -6.42 -3.21 -7.82
N VAL A 47 -5.62 -2.91 -8.85
CA VAL A 47 -4.64 -3.85 -9.43
C VAL A 47 -3.56 -4.19 -8.42
N LEU A 48 -2.91 -3.18 -7.82
CA LEU A 48 -1.85 -3.40 -6.85
C LEU A 48 -2.35 -4.12 -5.59
N ALA A 49 -3.57 -3.80 -5.12
CA ALA A 49 -4.20 -4.53 -4.02
C ALA A 49 -4.38 -6.02 -4.35
N SER A 50 -4.89 -6.33 -5.54
CA SER A 50 -5.13 -7.69 -6.00
C SER A 50 -3.83 -8.48 -6.13
N GLU A 51 -2.80 -7.89 -6.72
CA GLU A 51 -1.47 -8.48 -6.85
C GLU A 51 -0.85 -8.79 -5.49
N LEU A 52 -0.95 -7.86 -4.54
CA LEU A 52 -0.44 -8.04 -3.18
C LEU A 52 -1.22 -9.10 -2.41
N LEU A 53 -2.56 -9.14 -2.49
CA LEU A 53 -3.36 -10.15 -1.79
C LEU A 53 -3.04 -11.57 -2.26
N GLN A 54 -2.77 -11.75 -3.56
CA GLN A 54 -2.42 -13.03 -4.15
C GLN A 54 -0.97 -13.42 -3.86
N ASN A 55 -0.03 -12.45 -3.92
CA ASN A 55 1.41 -12.74 -3.94
C ASN A 55 2.17 -12.30 -2.68
N ALA A 56 1.51 -11.77 -1.63
CA ALA A 56 2.19 -11.22 -0.44
C ALA A 56 3.23 -12.18 0.18
N ALA A 57 2.93 -13.48 0.27
CA ALA A 57 3.85 -14.47 0.82
C ALA A 57 5.08 -14.70 -0.08
N ALA A 58 4.91 -14.62 -1.40
CA ALA A 58 6.02 -14.70 -2.36
C ALA A 58 6.85 -13.41 -2.32
N ALA A 59 6.20 -12.25 -2.41
CA ALA A 59 6.83 -10.93 -2.38
C ALA A 59 7.57 -10.64 -1.05
N ALA A 60 7.14 -11.24 0.06
CA ALA A 60 7.83 -11.15 1.35
C ALA A 60 9.14 -11.95 1.42
N GLN A 61 9.27 -12.99 0.59
CA GLN A 61 10.45 -13.85 0.48
C GLN A 61 11.45 -13.34 -0.57
N GLU A 62 11.04 -12.42 -1.43
CA GLU A 62 11.94 -11.75 -2.38
C GLU A 62 13.01 -10.90 -1.69
N SER A 63 13.90 -10.32 -2.51
CA SER A 63 14.89 -9.38 -2.01
C SER A 63 14.18 -8.20 -1.33
N PRO A 64 14.75 -7.65 -0.23
CA PRO A 64 14.20 -6.48 0.44
C PRO A 64 13.92 -5.31 -0.50
N GLU A 65 14.72 -5.15 -1.55
CA GLU A 65 14.62 -4.08 -2.55
C GLU A 65 13.38 -4.21 -3.43
N ALA A 66 13.00 -5.44 -3.78
CA ALA A 66 11.76 -5.72 -4.51
C ALA A 66 10.54 -5.42 -3.62
N THR A 67 10.54 -5.93 -2.38
CA THR A 67 9.51 -5.63 -1.39
C THR A 67 9.36 -4.12 -1.15
N GLU A 68 10.49 -3.40 -1.06
CA GLU A 68 10.51 -1.95 -0.87
C GLU A 68 9.89 -1.18 -2.04
N THR A 69 10.16 -1.62 -3.26
CA THR A 69 9.60 -0.99 -4.46
C THR A 69 8.06 -1.09 -4.44
N ILE A 70 7.55 -2.26 -4.08
CA ILE A 70 6.11 -2.51 -3.95
C ILE A 70 5.50 -1.65 -2.84
N VAL A 71 6.17 -1.59 -1.66
CA VAL A 71 5.72 -0.76 -0.53
C VAL A 71 5.73 0.73 -0.89
N ALA A 72 6.76 1.21 -1.58
CA ALA A 72 6.86 2.60 -2.01
C ALA A 72 5.75 2.97 -3.01
N GLN A 73 5.43 2.08 -3.95
CA GLN A 73 4.33 2.27 -4.89
C GLN A 73 2.97 2.32 -4.17
N ALA A 74 2.73 1.40 -3.22
CA ALA A 74 1.52 1.38 -2.42
C ALA A 74 1.33 2.68 -1.63
N ILE A 75 2.38 3.13 -0.94
CA ILE A 75 2.36 4.40 -0.18
C ILE A 75 2.08 5.57 -1.11
N ARG A 76 2.74 5.64 -2.28
CA ARG A 76 2.51 6.72 -3.25
C ARG A 76 1.05 6.80 -3.68
N LEU A 77 0.44 5.67 -4.06
CA LEU A 77 -0.96 5.64 -4.50
C LEU A 77 -1.92 6.05 -3.38
N LEU A 78 -1.68 5.57 -2.16
CA LEU A 78 -2.48 5.95 -0.98
C LEU A 78 -2.33 7.44 -0.66
N SER A 79 -1.11 7.96 -0.65
CA SER A 79 -0.86 9.39 -0.42
C SER A 79 -1.46 10.28 -1.51
N ASP A 80 -1.35 9.89 -2.78
CA ASP A 80 -1.94 10.65 -3.89
C ASP A 80 -3.48 10.68 -3.79
N PHE A 81 -4.08 9.59 -3.28
CA PHE A 81 -5.51 9.54 -3.00
C PHE A 81 -5.89 10.43 -1.79
N GLU A 82 -5.19 10.31 -0.65
CA GLU A 82 -5.45 11.10 0.56
C GLU A 82 -5.20 12.60 0.37
N LEU A 83 -4.22 13.01 -0.44
CA LEU A 83 -3.99 14.43 -0.74
C LEU A 83 -5.16 15.06 -1.50
N ARG A 84 -5.87 14.26 -2.31
CA ARG A 84 -7.02 14.72 -3.11
C ARG A 84 -8.34 14.49 -2.39
N HIS A 85 -8.36 13.57 -1.44
CA HIS A 85 -9.42 13.34 -0.47
C HIS A 85 -8.84 13.39 0.93
N PRO A 86 -8.55 14.60 1.47
CA PRO A 86 -8.27 14.69 2.88
C PRO A 86 -9.47 14.09 3.59
N SER A 87 -9.24 13.02 4.35
CA SER A 87 -10.24 12.43 5.23
C SER A 87 -10.80 13.57 6.08
N GLY A 88 -11.98 14.06 5.69
CA GLY A 88 -12.64 15.14 6.40
C GLY A 88 -12.85 14.69 7.84
N ASP A 89 -12.48 15.56 8.77
CA ASP A 89 -12.56 15.42 10.22
C ASP A 89 -11.58 14.47 10.92
N PHE A 90 -10.39 15.00 11.21
CA PHE A 90 -9.88 14.97 12.59
C PHE A 90 -10.38 16.20 13.37
N SER A 91 -11.68 16.53 13.30
CA SER A 91 -12.29 17.40 14.30
C SER A 91 -12.43 16.60 15.59
N TYR A 92 -11.37 16.63 16.41
CA TYR A 92 -11.51 16.37 17.83
C TYR A 92 -12.39 17.50 18.41
N HIS A 93 -13.66 17.19 18.65
CA HIS A 93 -14.48 17.91 19.63
C HIS A 93 -14.28 17.31 21.02
#